data_AF-A0A925YN25-F1
#
_entry.id   AF-A0A925YN25-F1
#
_cell.length_a   1.000
_cell.length_b   1.000
_cell.length_c   1.000
_cell.angle_alpha   90.00
_cell.angle_beta   90.00
_cell.angle_gamma   90.00
#
_symmetry.space_group_name_H-M   'P 1'
#
loop_
_entity.id
_entity.type
_entity.pdbx_description
1 polymer ?
#
loop_
_entity_poly.entity_id
_entity_poly.type
_entity_poly.pdbx_seq_one_letter_code
_entity_poly.pdbx_strand_id
1 'polypeptide(L)'
;MSKIKTAFFCQNCGYESTKWLGKCASCNQWNTFIEEPVQKDDTKKQNNWNDYDKKRSNKTVSLSEITSNEEKRIITMDPELNRVLGGG
;
A
#
# COMPACT_ATOMS: atom_id res chain seq x y z
N MET A 1 19.61 1.17 -0.08
CA MET A 1 19.80 2.16 -1.17
C MET A 1 18.43 2.55 -1.71
N SER A 2 18.09 3.84 -1.66
CA SER A 2 16.83 4.36 -2.21
C SER A 2 16.81 4.13 -3.72
N LYS A 3 15.78 3.44 -4.21
CA LYS A 3 15.60 3.13 -5.62
C LYS A 3 15.36 4.45 -6.36
N ILE A 4 16.30 4.83 -7.22
CA ILE A 4 16.20 6.03 -8.07
C ILE A 4 14.91 5.90 -8.88
N LYS A 5 14.01 6.88 -8.74
CA LYS A 5 12.79 6.93 -9.55
C LYS A 5 13.18 7.57 -10.88
N THR A 6 13.23 6.78 -11.94
CA THR A 6 13.40 7.30 -13.31
C THR A 6 12.07 7.82 -13.81
N ALA A 7 12.09 8.98 -14.47
CA ALA A 7 10.94 9.52 -15.19
C ALA A 7 11.32 9.70 -16.67
N PHE A 8 10.33 9.58 -17.53
CA PHE A 8 10.48 9.66 -18.98
C PHE A 8 9.77 10.92 -19.46
N PHE A 9 10.50 11.82 -20.13
CA PHE A 9 9.96 13.08 -20.66
C PHE A 9 9.90 13.05 -22.17
N CYS A 10 8.79 13.50 -22.74
CA CYS A 10 8.68 13.67 -24.19
C CYS A 10 9.35 14.98 -24.63
N GLN A 11 10.35 14.92 -25.50
CA GLN A 11 11.07 16.12 -25.98
C GLN A 11 10.20 17.08 -26.81
N ASN A 12 9.10 16.61 -27.38
CA ASN A 12 8.27 17.44 -28.26
C ASN A 12 7.15 18.20 -27.54
N CYS A 13 6.62 17.65 -26.44
CA CYS A 13 5.48 18.25 -25.73
C CYS A 13 5.67 18.35 -24.21
N GLY A 14 6.78 17.85 -23.67
CA GLY A 14 7.06 17.88 -22.23
C GLY A 14 6.24 16.88 -21.40
N TYR A 15 5.47 15.98 -22.02
CA TYR A 15 4.69 14.98 -21.30
C TYR A 15 5.59 14.06 -20.48
N GLU A 16 5.29 13.95 -19.17
CA GLU A 16 5.99 13.06 -18.24
C GLU A 16 5.30 11.70 -18.09
N SER A 17 6.09 10.64 -18.03
CA SER A 17 5.62 9.27 -17.78
C SER A 17 6.55 8.57 -16.80
N THR A 18 5.99 7.68 -15.97
CA THR A 18 6.77 6.84 -15.04
C THR A 18 7.27 5.54 -15.68
N LYS A 19 6.88 5.27 -16.92
CA LYS A 19 7.24 4.08 -17.70
C LYS A 19 7.47 4.46 -19.16
N TRP A 20 8.39 3.78 -19.84
CA TRP A 20 8.60 3.96 -21.28
C TRP A 20 7.38 3.45 -22.04
N LEU A 21 6.68 4.34 -22.75
CA LEU A 21 5.46 4.01 -23.48
C LEU A 21 5.66 3.91 -25.01
N GLY A 22 6.86 4.23 -25.53
CA GLY A 22 7.20 4.21 -26.96
C GLY A 22 6.51 5.29 -27.80
N LYS A 23 5.21 5.51 -27.58
CA LYS A 23 4.37 6.55 -28.19
C LYS A 23 3.91 7.55 -27.12
N CYS A 24 4.11 8.84 -27.38
CA CYS A 24 3.63 9.89 -26.49
C CYS A 24 2.09 10.00 -26.53
N ALA A 25 1.44 9.97 -25.36
CA ALA A 25 -0.01 10.09 -25.24
C ALA A 25 -0.54 11.51 -25.54
N SER A 26 0.31 12.53 -25.45
CA SER A 26 -0.07 13.92 -25.70
C SER A 26 0.14 14.34 -27.16
N CYS A 27 1.33 14.12 -27.73
CA CYS A 27 1.64 14.52 -29.11
C CYS A 27 1.55 13.39 -30.15
N ASN A 28 1.20 12.17 -29.75
CA ASN A 28 1.10 10.99 -30.62
C ASN A 28 2.37 10.60 -31.40
N GLN A 29 3.51 11.21 -31.11
CA GLN A 29 4.78 10.89 -31.75
C GLN A 29 5.45 9.67 -31.12
N TRP A 30 6.24 8.98 -31.93
CA TRP A 30 6.97 7.79 -31.56
C TRP A 30 8.42 8.14 -31.22
N ASN A 31 9.02 7.40 -30.27
CA ASN A 31 10.44 7.51 -29.90
C ASN A 31 10.91 8.88 -29.42
N THR A 32 9.98 9.71 -28.92
CA THR A 32 10.30 11.05 -28.39
C THR A 32 10.56 11.08 -26.89
N PHE A 33 10.42 9.95 -26.20
CA PHE A 33 10.66 9.87 -24.76
C PHE A 33 12.16 9.76 -24.47
N ILE A 34 12.63 10.52 -23.49
CA ILE A 34 13.99 10.46 -22.96
C ILE A 34 13.93 10.27 -21.45
N GLU A 35 14.87 9.47 -20.95
CA GLU A 35 15.04 9.22 -19.53
C GLU A 35 15.78 10.38 -18.88
N GLU A 36 15.16 11.00 -17.88
CA GLU A 36 15.86 11.93 -16.99
C GLU A 36 15.78 11.42 -15.55
N PRO A 37 16.92 11.25 -14.86
CA PRO A 37 16.92 10.84 -13.46
C PRO A 37 16.39 12.00 -12.62
N VAL A 38 15.18 11.83 -12.07
CA VAL A 38 14.63 12.80 -11.11
C VAL A 38 15.36 12.62 -9.79
N GLN A 39 16.47 13.36 -9.64
CA GLN A 39 17.16 13.46 -8.37
C GLN A 39 16.28 14.31 -7.45
N LYS A 40 15.49 13.66 -6.59
CA LYS A 40 14.78 14.36 -5.52
C LYS A 40 15.83 14.86 -4.55
N ASP A 41 15.97 16.18 -4.43
CA ASP A 41 16.70 16.78 -3.32
C ASP A 41 16.11 16.24 -2.01
N ASP A 42 16.94 15.51 -1.26
CA ASP A 42 16.64 14.92 0.04
C ASP A 42 16.51 16.01 1.14
N THR A 43 15.59 16.96 0.95
CA THR A 43 15.23 17.96 1.98
C THR A 43 13.90 17.66 2.66
N LYS A 44 13.27 16.52 2.36
CA LYS A 44 12.13 16.04 3.15
C LYS A 44 12.63 15.36 4.40
N LYS A 45 12.65 16.16 5.48
CA LYS A 45 12.57 15.77 6.89
C LYS A 45 12.39 14.27 7.03
N GLN A 46 13.42 13.61 7.54
CA GLN A 46 13.30 12.24 8.03
C GLN A 46 12.16 12.21 9.05
N ASN A 47 10.96 11.86 8.58
CA ASN A 47 9.94 11.31 9.43
C ASN A 47 10.53 10.00 9.90
N ASN A 48 11.23 10.06 11.02
CA ASN A 48 11.81 8.92 11.73
C ASN A 48 10.68 7.92 11.93
N TRP A 49 10.63 6.92 11.06
CA TRP A 49 9.72 5.79 11.14
C TRP A 49 9.90 5.02 12.47
N ASN A 50 11.01 5.29 13.18
CA ASN A 50 11.27 4.86 14.55
C ASN A 50 10.33 5.46 15.62
N ASP A 51 9.55 6.52 15.33
CA ASP A 51 8.57 7.08 16.27
C ASP A 51 7.19 6.41 16.14
N TYR A 52 6.91 5.74 15.03
CA TYR A 52 5.64 5.04 14.81
C TYR A 52 5.53 3.77 15.68
N ASP A 53 6.67 3.19 16.06
CA ASP A 53 6.77 1.97 16.88
C ASP A 53 6.59 2.24 18.38
N LYS A 54 7.03 3.40 18.87
CA LYS A 54 7.02 3.71 20.33
C LYS A 54 5.62 3.86 20.94
N LYS A 55 4.58 4.02 20.13
CA LYS A 55 3.18 4.15 20.59
C LYS A 55 2.36 2.87 20.51
N ARG A 56 2.86 1.79 19.91
CA ARG A 56 2.17 0.49 19.89
C ARG A 56 2.74 -0.40 20.99
N SER A 57 2.09 -0.38 22.16
CA SER A 57 2.31 -1.36 23.22
C SER A 57 1.68 -2.73 22.91
N ASN A 58 1.28 -2.99 21.66
CA ASN A 58 0.60 -4.23 21.31
C ASN A 58 1.63 -5.34 21.15
N LYS A 59 1.79 -6.14 22.22
CA LYS A 59 2.69 -7.30 22.23
C LYS A 59 2.15 -8.34 21.26
N THR A 60 2.98 -8.80 20.33
CA THR A 60 2.68 -9.97 19.49
C THR A 60 2.66 -11.21 20.38
N VAL A 61 1.56 -11.97 20.33
CA VAL A 61 1.38 -13.23 21.07
C VAL A 61 1.43 -14.39 20.10
N SER A 62 2.12 -15.49 20.47
CA SER A 62 2.17 -16.70 19.66
C SER A 62 0.79 -17.34 19.57
N LEU A 63 0.41 -17.90 18.42
CA LEU A 63 -0.87 -18.60 18.27
C LEU A 63 -1.04 -19.73 19.30
N SER A 64 0.05 -20.39 19.70
CA SER A 64 0.03 -21.44 20.72
C SER A 64 -0.27 -20.93 22.14
N GLU A 65 -0.12 -19.63 22.38
CA GLU A 65 -0.36 -18.97 23.68
C GLU A 65 -1.78 -18.38 23.76
N ILE A 66 -2.56 -18.44 22.67
CA ILE A 66 -3.94 -17.94 22.64
C ILE A 66 -4.84 -18.99 23.29
N THR A 67 -5.39 -18.66 24.46
CA THR A 67 -6.42 -19.46 25.12
C THR A 67 -7.77 -19.21 24.46
N SER A 68 -8.39 -20.27 23.95
CA SER A 68 -9.79 -20.20 23.50
C SER A 68 -10.70 -20.35 24.70
N ASN A 69 -11.51 -19.34 24.99
CA ASN A 69 -12.57 -19.42 25.99
C ASN A 69 -13.88 -19.82 25.31
N GLU A 70 -14.60 -20.77 25.91
CA GLU A 70 -15.95 -21.10 25.47
C GLU A 70 -16.92 -20.05 26.05
N GLU A 71 -17.44 -19.19 25.18
CA GLU A 71 -18.51 -18.27 25.55
C GLU A 71 -19.88 -18.94 25.39
N LYS A 72 -20.82 -18.60 26.29
CA LYS A 72 -22.19 -19.11 26.20
C LYS A 72 -22.88 -18.52 24.98
N ARG A 73 -23.30 -19.39 24.05
CA ARG A 73 -24.14 -19.05 22.89
C ARG A 73 -25.55 -18.66 23.33
N ILE A 74 -26.16 -17.73 22.62
CA ILE A 74 -27.52 -17.23 22.93
C ILE A 74 -28.45 -17.76 21.85
N ILE A 75 -29.21 -18.81 22.19
CA ILE A 75 -30.19 -19.36 21.27
C ILE A 75 -31.34 -18.36 21.14
N THR A 76 -31.48 -17.79 19.95
CA THR A 76 -32.60 -16.92 19.60
C THR A 76 -33.82 -17.75 19.17
N MET A 77 -34.99 -17.12 19.12
CA MET A 77 -36.22 -17.79 18.67
C MET A 77 -36.23 -18.10 17.16
N ASP A 78 -35.35 -17.47 16.38
CA ASP A 78 -35.25 -17.68 14.94
C ASP A 78 -34.16 -18.72 14.60
N PRO A 79 -34.52 -19.91 14.10
CA PRO A 79 -33.56 -20.95 13.75
C PRO A 79 -32.63 -20.57 12.59
N GLU A 80 -33.08 -19.72 11.65
CA GLU A 80 -32.26 -19.28 10.52
C GLU A 80 -31.17 -18.31 10.99
N LEU A 81 -31.51 -17.41 11.92
CA LEU A 81 -30.55 -16.50 12.53
C LEU A 81 -29.47 -17.27 13.31
N ASN A 82 -29.88 -18.26 14.12
CA ASN A 82 -28.93 -19.11 14.84
C ASN A 82 -27.99 -19.85 13.89
N ARG A 83 -28.46 -20.28 12.71
CA ARG A 83 -27.62 -20.94 11.69
C ARG A 83 -26.55 -20.01 11.14
N VAL A 84 -26.90 -18.77 10.81
CA VAL A 84 -25.94 -17.77 10.30
C VAL A 84 -24.88 -17.42 11.34
N LEU A 85 -25.26 -17.37 12.63
CA LEU A 85 -24.36 -17.06 13.74
C LEU A 85 -23.56 -18.29 14.25
N GLY A 86 -23.68 -19.44 13.58
CA GLY A 86 -22.88 -20.64 13.90
C GLY A 86 -23.44 -21.50 15.04
N GLY A 87 -24.76 -21.46 15.27
CA GLY A 87 -25.47 -22.29 16.26
C GLY A 87 -26.16 -21.50 17.38
N GLY A 88 -26.31 -20.18 17.23
CA GLY A 88 -26.73 -19.25 18.28
C GLY A 88 -25.57 -18.59 19.01
#